data_AF-A0A8D8G1A7-F1
#
_entry.id   AF-A0A8D8G1A7-F1
#
_cell.length_a   1.000
_cell.length_b   1.000
_cell.length_c   1.000
_cell.angle_alpha   90.00
_cell.angle_beta   90.00
_cell.angle_gamma   90.00
#
_symmetry.space_group_name_H-M   'P 1'
#
loop_
_entity.id
_entity.type
_entity.pdbx_description
1 polymer ?
#
loop_
_entity_poly.entity_id
_entity_poly.type
_entity_poly.pdbx_seq_one_letter_code
_entity_poly.pdbx_strand_id
1 'polypeptide(L)'
;EDAKVNKVKVVNNDPDVERVRRAHLNDLENIPLFFAIGFLYILTGPSATLAVNLFRLVGISRIVHTLVYAVVVIPQPARGLAWMGAYFPTWYMAVKVLLAFI
;
A
#
# COMPACT_ATOMS: atom_id res chain seq x y z
N GLU A 1 -15.02 25.01 0.35
CA GLU A 1 -15.23 26.43 0.74
C GLU A 1 -14.32 27.37 -0.05
N ASP A 2 -13.07 26.98 -0.34
CA ASP A 2 -12.08 27.80 -1.08
C ASP A 2 -12.50 28.29 -2.48
N ALA A 3 -13.21 27.47 -3.26
CA ALA A 3 -13.67 27.85 -4.60
C ALA A 3 -14.72 28.99 -4.58
N LYS A 4 -15.51 29.07 -3.49
CA LYS A 4 -16.48 30.15 -3.26
C LYS A 4 -15.77 31.47 -2.90
N VAL A 5 -14.69 31.38 -2.11
CA VAL A 5 -13.86 32.53 -1.73
C VAL A 5 -13.12 33.09 -2.95
N ASN A 6 -12.59 32.21 -3.81
CA ASN A 6 -11.79 32.61 -4.97
C ASN A 6 -12.59 32.79 -6.28
N LYS A 7 -13.93 32.63 -6.26
CA LYS A 7 -14.81 32.68 -7.46
C LYS A 7 -14.34 31.77 -8.62
N VAL A 8 -13.67 30.67 -8.31
CA VAL A 8 -13.17 29.71 -9.31
C VAL A 8 -14.20 28.60 -9.48
N LYS A 9 -14.46 28.17 -10.72
CA LYS A 9 -15.30 26.99 -10.99
C LYS A 9 -14.64 25.76 -10.36
N VAL A 10 -15.38 25.06 -9.50
CA VAL A 10 -14.93 23.78 -8.95
C VAL A 10 -14.82 22.77 -10.11
N VAL A 11 -13.59 22.37 -10.42
CA VAL A 11 -13.33 21.28 -11.36
C VAL A 11 -13.37 19.98 -10.54
N ASN A 12 -14.44 19.20 -10.69
CA ASN A 12 -14.63 17.95 -9.94
C ASN A 12 -13.95 16.73 -10.58
N ASN A 13 -13.51 16.84 -11.83
CA ASN A 13 -13.02 15.72 -12.64
C ASN A 13 -11.59 15.95 -13.13
N ASP A 14 -10.74 16.51 -12.27
CA ASP A 14 -9.33 16.63 -12.60
C ASP A 14 -8.67 15.22 -12.63
N PRO A 15 -8.13 14.78 -13.77
CA PRO A 15 -7.55 13.44 -13.89
C PRO A 15 -6.36 13.20 -12.96
N ASP A 16 -5.61 14.23 -12.56
CA ASP A 16 -4.51 14.13 -11.60
C ASP A 16 -5.04 13.95 -10.16
N VAL A 17 -6.12 14.66 -9.80
CA VAL A 17 -6.77 14.51 -8.49
C VAL A 17 -7.38 13.11 -8.32
N GLU A 18 -8.08 12.62 -9.34
CA GLU A 18 -8.64 11.25 -9.32
C GLU A 18 -7.55 10.19 -9.22
N ARG A 19 -6.40 10.43 -9.86
CA ARG A 19 -5.22 9.57 -9.72
C ARG A 19 -4.79 9.53 -8.25
N VAL A 20 -4.49 10.66 -7.64
CA VAL A 20 -4.05 10.69 -6.23
C VAL A 20 -5.09 10.05 -5.30
N ARG A 21 -6.39 10.25 -5.55
CA ARG A 21 -7.46 9.57 -4.81
C ARG A 21 -7.38 8.05 -4.92
N ARG A 22 -7.21 7.51 -6.13
CA ARG A 22 -7.09 6.06 -6.36
C ARG A 22 -5.83 5.49 -5.69
N ALA A 23 -4.73 6.23 -5.67
CA ALA A 23 -3.51 5.85 -4.95
C ALA A 23 -3.78 5.72 -3.43
N HIS A 24 -4.43 6.73 -2.84
CA HIS A 24 -4.79 6.71 -1.42
C HIS A 24 -5.77 5.60 -1.08
N LEU A 25 -6.79 5.36 -1.90
CA LEU A 25 -7.73 4.25 -1.68
C LEU A 25 -7.01 2.90 -1.71
N ASN A 26 -6.06 2.73 -2.62
CA ASN A 26 -5.25 1.52 -2.70
C ASN A 26 -4.44 1.28 -1.43
N ASP A 27 -3.81 2.33 -0.90
CA ASP A 27 -3.06 2.24 0.34
C ASP A 27 -3.99 2.04 1.55
N LEU A 28 -5.20 2.63 1.53
CA LEU A 28 -6.23 2.44 2.55
C LEU A 28 -6.75 1.00 2.62
N GLU A 29 -6.82 0.28 1.50
CA GLU A 29 -7.24 -1.12 1.48
C GLU A 29 -6.11 -2.06 1.95
N ASN A 30 -4.87 -1.75 1.59
CA ASN A 30 -3.74 -2.66 1.78
C ASN A 30 -3.00 -2.51 3.11
N ILE A 31 -2.78 -1.28 3.55
CA ILE A 31 -1.99 -1.00 4.76
C ILE A 31 -2.68 -1.55 6.01
N PRO A 32 -3.99 -1.35 6.23
CA PRO A 32 -4.69 -1.94 7.37
C PRO A 32 -4.66 -3.48 7.36
N LEU A 33 -4.81 -4.10 6.18
CA LEU A 33 -4.72 -5.55 6.03
C LEU A 33 -3.32 -6.06 6.39
N PHE A 34 -2.26 -5.38 5.92
CA PHE A 34 -0.89 -5.68 6.30
C PHE A 34 -0.66 -5.51 7.81
N PHE A 35 -1.20 -4.48 8.44
CA PHE A 35 -1.07 -4.31 9.89
C PHE A 35 -1.75 -5.43 10.67
N ALA A 36 -2.96 -5.83 10.28
CA ALA A 36 -3.67 -6.93 10.92
C ALA A 36 -2.88 -8.25 10.79
N ILE A 37 -2.42 -8.60 9.59
CA ILE A 37 -1.66 -9.84 9.34
C ILE A 37 -0.29 -9.77 10.02
N GLY A 38 0.42 -8.64 9.92
CA GLY A 38 1.74 -8.44 10.52
C GLY A 38 1.69 -8.53 12.04
N PHE A 39 0.64 -7.98 12.67
CA PHE A 39 0.41 -8.13 14.10
C PHE A 39 0.22 -9.59 14.49
N LEU A 40 -0.68 -10.31 13.80
CA LEU A 40 -0.90 -11.74 14.05
C LEU A 40 0.37 -12.56 13.81
N TYR A 41 1.16 -12.21 12.79
CA TYR A 41 2.40 -12.91 12.47
C TYR A 41 3.43 -12.80 13.59
N ILE A 42 3.59 -11.63 14.22
CA ILE A 42 4.48 -11.46 15.38
C ILE A 42 4.08 -12.38 16.55
N LEU A 43 2.78 -12.58 16.76
CA LEU A 43 2.26 -13.46 17.83
C LEU A 43 2.61 -14.94 17.60
N THR A 44 2.98 -15.35 16.39
CA THR A 44 3.43 -16.73 16.09
C THR A 44 4.87 -17.03 16.53
N GLY A 45 5.58 -16.05 17.11
CA GLY A 45 6.99 -16.20 17.49
C GLY A 45 7.95 -16.42 16.31
N PRO A 46 7.88 -15.66 15.20
CA PRO A 46 8.75 -15.84 14.06
C PRO A 46 10.18 -15.38 14.36
N SER A 47 11.13 -15.82 13.53
CA SER A 47 12.50 -15.29 13.58
C SER A 47 12.51 -13.77 13.36
N ALA A 48 13.12 -13.04 14.31
CA ALA A 48 13.14 -11.57 14.30
C ALA A 48 13.75 -11.01 13.00
N THR A 49 14.83 -11.62 12.51
CA THR A 49 15.49 -11.21 11.26
C THR A 49 14.56 -11.33 10.05
N LEU A 50 13.78 -12.42 10.00
CA LEU A 50 12.86 -12.68 8.90
C LEU A 50 11.67 -11.71 8.96
N ALA A 51 11.08 -11.51 10.13
CA ALA A 51 9.97 -10.57 10.32
C ALA A 51 10.37 -9.13 9.94
N VAL A 52 11.54 -8.67 10.39
CA VAL A 52 12.05 -7.33 10.06
C VAL A 52 12.24 -7.17 8.55
N ASN A 53 12.80 -8.18 7.87
CA ASN A 53 13.01 -8.11 6.43
C ASN A 53 11.69 -8.10 5.64
N LEU A 54 10.68 -8.87 6.07
CA LEU A 54 9.35 -8.83 5.46
C LEU A 54 8.69 -7.45 5.59
N PHE A 55 8.74 -6.85 6.79
CA PHE A 55 8.18 -5.51 7.01
C PHE A 55 8.92 -4.44 6.21
N ARG A 56 10.26 -4.51 6.12
CA ARG A 56 11.06 -3.62 5.27
C ARG A 56 10.66 -3.74 3.81
N LEU A 57 10.47 -4.96 3.32
CA LEU A 57 10.10 -5.20 1.92
C LEU A 57 8.72 -4.60 1.60
N VAL A 58 7.74 -4.75 2.49
CA VAL A 58 6.42 -4.08 2.34
C VAL A 58 6.56 -2.56 2.37
N GLY A 59 7.31 -2.00 3.33
CA GLY A 59 7.51 -0.56 3.46
C GLY A 59 8.16 0.05 2.22
N ILE A 60 9.24 -0.55 1.72
CA ILE A 60 9.92 -0.12 0.49
C ILE A 60 8.97 -0.22 -0.71
N SER A 61 8.24 -1.32 -0.84
CA SER A 61 7.29 -1.51 -1.94
C SER A 61 6.20 -0.44 -1.95
N ARG A 62 5.71 -0.01 -0.78
CA ARG A 62 4.72 1.06 -0.65
C ARG A 62 5.30 2.43 -0.99
N ILE A 63 6.52 2.74 -0.55
CA ILE A 63 7.21 3.98 -0.95
C ILE A 63 7.38 4.03 -2.47
N VAL A 64 7.84 2.93 -3.08
CA VAL A 64 7.97 2.83 -4.54
C VAL A 64 6.61 2.98 -5.22
N HIS A 65 5.55 2.36 -4.70
CA HIS A 65 4.19 2.53 -5.22
C HIS A 65 3.77 4.00 -5.22
N THR A 66 3.91 4.71 -4.09
CA THR A 66 3.56 6.13 -4.00
C THR A 66 4.40 7.00 -4.95
N LEU A 67 5.70 6.74 -5.09
CA LEU A 67 6.58 7.47 -6.02
C LEU A 67 6.18 7.27 -7.48
N VAL A 68 5.89 6.03 -7.89
CA VAL A 68 5.45 5.66 -9.25
C VAL A 68 4.02 6.17 -9.54
N TYR A 69 3.22 6.40 -8.50
CA TYR A 69 1.85 6.86 -8.69
C TYR A 69 1.75 8.39 -8.70
N ALA A 70 2.40 9.06 -7.76
CA ALA A 70 2.20 10.49 -7.50
C ALA A 70 3.32 11.39 -8.08
N VAL A 71 4.55 10.88 -8.23
CA VAL A 71 5.70 11.72 -8.62
C VAL A 71 6.09 11.50 -10.08
N VAL A 72 6.27 10.24 -10.49
CA VAL A 72 6.66 9.89 -11.86
C VAL A 72 5.54 9.08 -12.48
N VAL A 73 4.81 9.66 -13.43
CA VAL A 73 3.71 8.96 -14.13
C VAL A 73 4.31 7.91 -15.08
N ILE A 74 4.66 6.74 -14.55
CA ILE A 74 5.14 5.62 -15.34
C ILE A 74 3.93 4.86 -15.90
N PRO A 75 3.85 4.62 -17.22
CA PRO A 75 2.83 3.75 -17.79
C PRO A 75 2.91 2.33 -17.20
N GLN A 76 1.82 1.56 -17.31
CA GLN A 76 1.80 0.14 -16.94
C GLN A 76 3.00 -0.55 -17.62
N PRO A 77 3.87 -1.32 -16.94
CA PRO A 77 3.54 -2.31 -15.89
C PRO A 77 4.07 -1.99 -14.47
N ALA A 78 4.70 -0.84 -14.25
CA ALA A 78 5.37 -0.53 -12.97
C ALA A 78 4.43 -0.59 -11.74
N ARG A 79 3.13 -0.31 -11.95
CA ARG A 79 2.08 -0.41 -10.93
C ARG A 79 1.87 -1.84 -10.43
N GLY A 80 1.84 -2.81 -11.35
CA GLY A 80 1.64 -4.22 -11.00
C GLY A 80 2.82 -4.78 -10.22
N LEU A 81 4.04 -4.39 -10.59
CA LEU A 81 5.26 -4.80 -9.89
C LEU A 81 5.32 -4.26 -8.46
N ALA A 82 4.96 -2.98 -8.25
CA ALA A 82 4.91 -2.39 -6.91
C ALA A 82 3.80 -3.00 -6.04
N TRP A 83 2.71 -3.48 -6.65
CA TRP A 83 1.68 -4.26 -5.96
C TRP A 83 2.18 -5.63 -5.53
N MET A 84 2.83 -6.36 -6.43
CA MET A 84 3.37 -7.69 -6.15
C MET A 84 4.39 -7.67 -5.01
N GLY A 85 5.23 -6.62 -4.95
CA GLY A 85 6.22 -6.47 -3.90
C GLY A 85 5.61 -6.37 -2.50
N ALA A 86 4.45 -5.74 -2.32
CA ALA A 86 3.78 -5.66 -1.03
C ALA A 86 2.88 -6.88 -0.75
N TYR A 87 2.27 -7.46 -1.79
CA TYR A 87 1.36 -8.60 -1.65
C TYR A 87 2.08 -9.88 -1.27
N PHE A 88 3.23 -10.19 -1.88
CA PHE A 88 3.97 -11.42 -1.64
C PHE A 88 4.35 -11.65 -0.16
N PRO A 89 5.02 -10.72 0.54
CA PRO A 89 5.32 -10.87 1.96
C PRO A 89 4.05 -10.91 2.82
N THR A 90 3.01 -10.16 2.47
CA THR A 90 1.73 -10.14 3.20
C THR A 90 1.04 -11.51 3.12
N TRP A 91 1.02 -12.11 1.93
CA TRP A 91 0.50 -13.46 1.72
C TRP A 91 1.30 -14.53 2.46
N TYR A 92 2.64 -14.44 2.41
CA TYR A 92 3.50 -15.34 3.18
C TYR A 92 3.19 -15.30 4.68
N MET A 93 3.09 -14.09 5.26
CA MET A 93 2.73 -13.94 6.67
C MET A 93 1.33 -14.48 6.97
N ALA A 94 0.35 -14.24 6.09
CA ALA A 94 -1.01 -14.75 6.26
C ALA A 94 -1.04 -16.28 6.30
N VAL A 95 -0.35 -16.95 5.37
CA VAL A 95 -0.26 -18.43 5.35
C VAL A 95 0.41 -18.95 6.62
N LYS A 96 1.49 -18.30 7.08
CA LYS A 96 2.18 -18.69 8.31
C LYS A 96 1.31 -18.52 9.56
N VAL A 97 0.51 -17.46 9.61
CA VAL A 97 -0.49 -17.25 10.67
C VAL A 97 -1.53 -18.36 10.63
N LEU A 98 -2.14 -18.64 9.47
CA LEU A 98 -3.15 -19.69 9.34
C LEU A 98 -2.62 -21.05 9.79
N LEU A 99 -1.40 -21.43 9.38
CA LEU A 99 -0.77 -22.68 9.78
C LEU A 99 -0.36 -22.74 11.25
N ALA A 100 -0.24 -21.61 11.94
CA ALA A 100 0.12 -21.57 13.36
C ALA A 100 -1.12 -21.68 14.27
N PHE A 101 -2.30 -21.31 13.78
CA PHE A 101 -3.56 -21.28 14.53
C PHE A 101 -4.57 -22.37 14.13
N ILE A 102 -4.25 -23.19 13.13
CA ILE A 102 -4.94 -24.44 12.78
C ILE A 102 -4.19 -25.60 13.42
#